data_AF-A0A1X0DBT0-F1
#
_entry.id   AF-A0A1X0DBT0-F1
#
_cell.length_a   1.000
_cell.length_b   1.000
_cell.length_c   1.000
_cell.angle_alpha   90.00
_cell.angle_beta   90.00
_cell.angle_gamma   90.00
#
_symmetry.space_group_name_H-M   'P 1'
#
loop_
_entity.id
_entity.type
_entity.pdbx_description
1 polymer ?
#
loop_
_entity_poly.entity_id
_entity_poly.type
_entity_poly.pdbx_seq_one_letter_code
_entity_poly.pdbx_strand_id
1 'polypeptide(L)'
;MPIPSLVETPMVDSDNFAISHRVTSPLASVLTESHWVSTVQSRHQPTRERGFDLLRPWVKWVSVEDDGDYIAEPEGKFFTPMSRQTLARRIDALIAADVKAVRAARGLD
;
A
#
# COMPACT_ATOMS: atom_id res chain seq x y z
N MET A 1 33.08 48.29 -15.64
CA MET A 1 32.80 46.84 -15.73
C MET A 1 31.43 46.67 -16.39
N PRO A 2 31.29 45.93 -17.51
CA PRO A 2 29.99 45.65 -18.11
C PRO A 2 29.43 44.28 -17.66
N ILE A 3 28.10 44.20 -17.56
CA ILE A 3 27.32 43.01 -17.20
C ILE A 3 27.23 42.10 -18.44
N PRO A 4 27.46 40.78 -18.35
CA PRO A 4 27.15 39.87 -19.45
C PRO A 4 25.65 39.57 -19.49
N SER A 5 25.12 39.72 -20.69
CA SER A 5 23.76 39.52 -21.16
C SER A 5 23.19 38.13 -20.86
N LEU A 6 21.93 38.12 -20.41
CA LEU A 6 21.09 36.95 -20.21
C LEU A 6 20.75 36.35 -21.58
N VAL A 7 21.30 35.16 -21.88
CA VAL A 7 20.93 34.36 -23.05
C VAL A 7 19.97 33.28 -22.58
N GLU A 8 18.67 33.55 -22.67
CA GLU A 8 17.66 32.49 -22.63
C GLU A 8 17.79 31.65 -23.90
N THR A 9 18.07 30.36 -23.73
CA THR A 9 17.97 29.38 -24.81
C THR A 9 16.76 28.48 -24.49
N PRO A 10 15.79 28.30 -25.40
CA PRO A 10 14.58 27.56 -25.10
C PRO A 10 14.79 26.04 -25.17
N MET A 11 14.18 25.34 -24.20
CA MET A 11 13.67 23.96 -24.21
C MET A 11 14.54 22.82 -24.78
N VAL A 12 14.90 21.87 -23.91
CA VAL A 12 14.33 20.51 -23.95
C VAL A 12 14.19 20.04 -22.50
N ASP A 13 12.96 19.98 -22.00
CA ASP A 13 12.60 19.31 -20.75
C ASP A 13 12.74 17.80 -20.95
N SER A 14 13.96 17.29 -20.79
CA SER A 14 14.18 15.86 -20.58
C SER A 14 14.13 15.66 -19.08
N ASP A 15 12.91 15.46 -18.59
CA ASP A 15 12.60 15.01 -17.24
C ASP A 15 13.25 13.63 -17.02
N ASN A 16 14.54 13.68 -16.72
CA ASN A 16 15.40 12.53 -16.61
C ASN A 16 15.15 11.96 -15.21
N PHE A 17 14.06 11.23 -15.05
CA PHE A 17 13.77 10.52 -13.80
C PHE A 17 14.88 9.50 -13.55
N ALA A 18 15.77 9.81 -12.61
CA ALA A 18 16.77 8.87 -12.14
C ALA A 18 16.07 7.80 -11.30
N ILE A 19 15.81 6.63 -11.89
CA ILE A 19 15.39 5.45 -11.15
C ILE A 19 16.60 4.93 -10.39
N SER A 20 16.76 5.33 -9.14
CA SER A 20 17.82 4.83 -8.27
C SER A 20 17.40 3.46 -7.71
N HIS A 21 17.75 2.39 -8.43
CA HIS A 21 17.47 1.03 -7.99
C HIS A 21 18.48 0.62 -6.90
N ARG A 22 18.13 0.85 -5.63
CA ARG A 22 18.91 0.37 -4.48
C ARG A 22 18.50 -1.08 -4.18
N VAL A 23 19.25 -2.03 -4.74
CA VAL A 23 19.13 -3.44 -4.34
C VAL A 23 19.75 -3.61 -2.97
N THR A 24 18.91 -3.63 -1.93
CA THR A 24 19.32 -4.08 -0.61
C THR A 24 19.17 -5.59 -0.54
N SER A 25 20.28 -6.30 -0.35
CA SER A 25 20.34 -7.76 -0.20
C SER A 25 19.40 -8.26 0.91
N PRO A 26 18.83 -9.48 0.77
CA PRO A 26 17.70 -9.93 1.56
C PRO A 26 18.15 -10.54 2.89
N LEU A 27 18.36 -9.69 3.89
CA LEU A 27 18.29 -10.15 5.28
C LEU A 27 17.84 -8.99 6.14
N ALA A 28 16.52 -8.84 6.22
CA ALA A 28 15.80 -7.81 6.98
C ALA A 28 16.22 -6.38 6.62
N SER A 29 15.53 -5.77 5.64
CA SER A 29 15.48 -4.31 5.56
C SER A 29 14.83 -3.80 6.85
N VAL A 30 15.65 -3.36 7.79
CA VAL A 30 15.22 -2.48 8.87
C VAL A 30 14.75 -1.22 8.17
N LEU A 31 13.43 -0.97 8.17
CA LEU A 31 12.89 0.32 7.73
C LEU A 31 13.46 1.38 8.68
N THR A 32 14.53 2.06 8.27
CA THR A 32 15.12 3.19 9.00
C THR A 32 14.33 4.48 8.78
N GLU A 33 13.50 4.51 7.74
CA GLU A 33 12.59 5.61 7.42
C GLU A 33 11.30 5.53 8.25
N SER A 34 10.69 6.69 8.50
CA SER A 34 9.37 6.78 9.11
C SER A 34 8.36 5.98 8.29
N HIS A 35 7.62 5.09 8.95
CA HIS A 35 6.62 4.27 8.28
C HIS A 35 5.37 4.10 9.14
N TRP A 36 4.23 4.00 8.46
CA TRP A 36 2.93 3.72 9.09
C TRP A 36 2.46 2.34 8.69
N VAL A 37 2.04 1.55 9.67
CA VAL A 37 1.44 0.24 9.45
C VAL A 37 -0.06 0.38 9.58
N SER A 38 -0.78 -0.07 8.56
CA SER A 38 -2.23 -0.05 8.54
C SER A 38 -2.77 -1.45 8.28
N THR A 39 -3.89 -1.76 8.96
CA THR A 39 -4.57 -3.04 8.84
C THR A 39 -6.07 -2.80 8.72
N VAL A 40 -6.70 -3.47 7.76
CA VAL A 40 -8.14 -3.45 7.57
C VAL A 40 -8.70 -4.87 7.48
N GLN A 41 -9.85 -5.05 8.11
CA GLN A 41 -10.61 -6.30 8.08
C GLN A 41 -12.10 -5.97 8.00
N SER A 42 -12.80 -6.56 7.04
CA SER A 42 -14.26 -6.49 7.00
C SER A 42 -14.85 -7.45 8.03
N ARG A 43 -15.92 -7.02 8.71
CA ARG A 43 -16.71 -7.89 9.59
C ARG A 43 -18.20 -7.64 9.44
N HIS A 44 -18.93 -8.69 9.12
CA HIS A 44 -20.39 -8.68 9.10
C HIS A 44 -21.05 -9.06 10.44
N GLN A 45 -20.30 -9.68 11.35
CA GLN A 45 -20.78 -10.03 12.70
C GLN A 45 -20.07 -9.16 13.74
N PRO A 46 -20.80 -8.65 14.75
CA PRO A 46 -20.17 -7.98 15.87
C PRO A 46 -19.31 -8.98 16.63
N THR A 47 -18.04 -8.63 16.83
CA THR A 47 -17.11 -9.42 17.63
C THR A 47 -17.37 -9.19 19.11
N ARG A 48 -17.31 -10.24 19.94
CA ARG A 48 -17.37 -10.08 21.40
C ARG A 48 -16.12 -9.40 21.96
N GLU A 49 -15.00 -9.51 21.24
CA GLU A 49 -13.71 -8.92 21.63
C GLU A 49 -13.26 -7.88 20.61
N ARG A 50 -12.86 -6.68 21.08
CA ARG A 50 -12.22 -5.67 20.22
C ARG A 50 -10.86 -6.19 19.77
N GLY A 51 -10.68 -6.41 18.47
CA GLY A 51 -9.41 -6.84 17.90
C GLY A 51 -9.55 -7.42 16.50
N PHE A 52 -8.43 -7.68 15.83
CA PHE A 52 -8.39 -8.38 14.53
C PHE A 52 -8.45 -9.90 14.74
N ASP A 53 -9.07 -10.61 13.80
CA ASP A 53 -9.25 -12.05 13.83
C ASP A 53 -8.31 -12.57 12.76
N LEU A 54 -7.18 -13.13 13.20
CA LEU A 54 -6.10 -13.55 12.32
C LEU A 54 -6.49 -14.75 11.44
N LEU A 55 -7.59 -15.43 11.77
CA LEU A 55 -8.13 -16.55 10.99
C LEU A 55 -9.04 -16.06 9.85
N ARG A 56 -9.48 -14.80 9.88
CA ARG A 56 -10.30 -14.18 8.84
C ARG A 56 -9.45 -13.41 7.84
N PRO A 57 -9.87 -13.32 6.57
CA PRO A 57 -9.21 -12.46 5.60
C PRO A 57 -9.01 -11.03 6.11
N TRP A 58 -7.83 -10.50 5.89
CA TRP A 58 -7.43 -9.15 6.29
C TRP A 58 -6.39 -8.63 5.32
N VAL A 59 -6.25 -7.32 5.25
CA VAL A 59 -5.25 -6.64 4.42
C VAL A 59 -4.39 -5.78 5.32
N LYS A 60 -3.07 -5.99 5.23
CA LYS A 60 -2.05 -5.20 5.91
C LYS A 60 -1.17 -4.53 4.89
N TRP A 61 -0.86 -3.26 5.11
CA TRP A 61 0.10 -2.53 4.29
C TRP A 61 0.95 -1.61 5.16
N VAL A 62 2.08 -1.22 4.60
CA VAL A 62 3.02 -0.27 5.18
C VAL A 62 3.16 0.89 4.21
N SER A 63 2.97 2.10 4.73
CA SER A 63 3.25 3.34 4.02
C SER A 63 4.61 3.83 4.50
N VAL A 64 5.58 3.94 3.60
CA VAL A 64 6.91 4.46 3.88
C VAL A 64 6.96 5.89 3.35
N GLU A 65 7.35 6.84 4.22
CA GLU A 65 7.51 8.24 3.84
C GLU A 65 8.49 8.36 2.66
N ASP A 66 8.15 9.17 1.66
CA ASP A 66 8.93 9.40 0.43
C ASP A 66 9.22 8.19 -0.48
N ASP A 67 8.74 6.99 -0.15
CA ASP A 67 8.97 5.76 -0.92
C ASP A 67 7.66 5.15 -1.46
N GLY A 68 6.60 5.14 -0.65
CA GLY A 68 5.25 4.78 -1.08
C GLY A 68 4.58 3.67 -0.26
N ASP A 69 3.51 3.11 -0.82
CA ASP A 69 2.66 2.12 -0.15
C ASP A 69 2.99 0.69 -0.60
N TYR A 70 3.14 -0.21 0.38
CA TYR A 70 3.52 -1.59 0.17
C TYR A 70 2.58 -2.55 0.89
N ILE A 71 2.03 -3.54 0.18
CA ILE A 71 1.24 -4.60 0.82
C ILE A 71 2.17 -5.59 1.51
N ALA A 72 1.86 -5.91 2.76
CA ALA A 72 2.54 -6.97 3.49
C ALA A 72 1.86 -8.30 3.17
N GLU A 73 2.62 -9.30 2.75
CA GLU A 73 2.10 -10.66 2.67
C GLU A 73 1.73 -11.19 4.08
N PRO A 74 0.83 -12.19 4.19
CA PRO A 74 0.39 -12.73 5.48
C PRO A 74 1.53 -13.21 6.37
N GLU A 75 2.60 -13.74 5.76
CA GLU A 75 3.80 -14.20 6.47
C GLU A 75 4.79 -13.06 6.77
N GLY A 76 4.54 -11.83 6.29
CA GLY A 76 5.39 -10.66 6.51
C GLY A 76 6.77 -10.74 5.87
N LYS A 77 7.03 -11.75 5.03
CA LYS A 77 8.33 -11.98 4.40
C LYS A 77 8.58 -11.11 3.19
N PHE A 78 7.51 -10.68 2.51
CA PHE A 78 7.60 -9.91 1.27
C PHE A 78 6.67 -8.70 1.30
N PHE A 79 7.18 -7.60 0.74
CA PHE A 79 6.46 -6.37 0.53
C PHE A 79 6.34 -6.14 -0.97
N THR A 80 5.11 -6.00 -1.46
CA THR A 80 4.88 -5.72 -2.89
C THR A 80 4.39 -4.28 -3.02
N PRO A 81 4.95 -3.46 -3.93
CA PRO A 81 4.42 -2.13 -4.22
C PRO A 81 2.92 -2.17 -4.50
N MET A 82 2.19 -1.23 -3.93
CA MET A 82 0.73 -1.22 -3.99
C MET A 82 0.22 0.13 -4.47
N SER A 83 -0.59 0.12 -5.52
CA SER A 83 -1.35 1.29 -5.93
C SER A 83 -2.63 1.45 -5.09
N ARG A 84 -3.12 2.69 -4.95
CA ARG A 84 -4.41 2.97 -4.31
C ARG A 84 -5.57 2.18 -4.93
N GLN A 85 -5.57 2.01 -6.25
CA GLN A 85 -6.59 1.22 -6.95
C GLN A 85 -6.52 -0.27 -6.54
N THR A 86 -5.31 -0.81 -6.37
CA THR A 86 -5.13 -2.19 -5.91
C THR A 86 -5.60 -2.36 -4.47
N LEU A 87 -5.33 -1.38 -3.60
CA LEU A 87 -5.83 -1.38 -2.22
C LEU A 87 -7.37 -1.36 -2.19
N ALA A 88 -8.00 -0.44 -2.93
CA ALA A 88 -9.45 -0.33 -3.01
C ALA A 88 -10.08 -1.65 -3.45
N ARG A 89 -9.58 -2.26 -4.54
CA ARG A 89 -10.06 -3.55 -5.03
C ARG A 89 -9.94 -4.67 -3.98
N ARG A 90 -8.86 -4.69 -3.20
CA ARG A 90 -8.69 -5.69 -2.13
C ARG A 90 -9.69 -5.46 -0.98
N ILE A 91 -9.94 -4.21 -0.60
CA ILE A 91 -10.96 -3.87 0.40
C ILE A 91 -12.36 -4.25 -0.09
N ASP A 92 -12.69 -3.93 -1.33
CA ASP A 92 -13.97 -4.31 -1.95
C ASP A 92 -14.17 -5.82 -1.95
N ALA A 93 -13.11 -6.59 -2.21
CA ALA A 93 -13.16 -8.05 -2.15
C ALA A 93 -13.43 -8.57 -0.72
N LEU A 94 -12.84 -7.95 0.32
CA LEU A 94 -13.13 -8.29 1.71
C LEU A 94 -14.61 -8.02 2.04
N ILE A 95 -15.13 -6.87 1.63
CA ILE A 95 -16.53 -6.48 1.85
C ILE A 95 -17.47 -7.43 1.09
N ALA A 96 -17.18 -7.74 -0.17
CA ALA A 96 -17.99 -8.63 -1.00
C ALA A 96 -18.07 -10.04 -0.41
N ALA A 97 -16.98 -10.57 0.11
CA ALA A 97 -16.96 -11.86 0.79
C ALA A 97 -17.86 -11.87 2.03
N ASP A 98 -17.82 -10.80 2.82
CA ASP A 98 -18.70 -10.64 3.98
C ASP A 98 -20.17 -10.47 3.60
N VAL A 99 -20.48 -9.68 2.56
CA VAL A 99 -21.84 -9.52 2.04
C VAL A 99 -22.38 -10.87 1.58
N LYS A 100 -21.58 -11.68 0.89
CA LYS A 100 -21.95 -13.05 0.50
C LYS A 100 -22.26 -13.91 1.72
N ALA A 101 -21.43 -13.87 2.76
CA ALA A 101 -21.68 -14.61 4.00
C ALA A 101 -23.01 -14.19 4.67
N VAL A 102 -23.34 -12.89 4.67
CA VAL A 102 -24.62 -12.38 5.18
C VAL A 102 -25.79 -12.88 4.35
N ARG A 103 -25.67 -12.88 3.02
CA ARG A 103 -26.74 -13.35 2.12
C ARG A 103 -26.99 -14.85 2.30
N ALA A 104 -25.94 -15.65 2.36
CA ALA A 104 -26.02 -17.08 2.66
C ALA A 104 -26.72 -17.34 4.00
N ALA A 105 -26.33 -16.62 5.07
CA ALA A 105 -26.96 -16.76 6.39
C ALA A 105 -28.44 -16.36 6.42
N ARG A 106 -28.90 -15.56 5.45
CA ARG A 106 -30.29 -15.15 5.28
C ARG A 106 -31.05 -15.99 4.26
N GLY A 107 -30.41 -16.97 3.62
CA GLY A 107 -31.01 -17.79 2.56
C GLY A 107 -31.30 -17.01 1.26
N LEU A 108 -30.48 -15.99 0.95
CA LEU A 108 -30.63 -15.11 -0.22
C LEU A 108 -29.56 -15.34 -1.30
N ASP A 109 -28.97 -16.55 -1.30
CA ASP A 109 -27.94 -17.01 -2.24
C ASP A 109 -28.54 -17.83 -3.39
#